data_AF-A0A848UYP7-F1
#
_entry.id   AF-A0A848UYP7-F1
#
_cell.length_a   1.000
_cell.length_b   1.000
_cell.length_c   1.000
_cell.angle_alpha   90.00
_cell.angle_beta   90.00
_cell.angle_gamma   90.00
#
_symmetry.space_group_name_H-M   'P 1'
#
loop_
_entity.id
_entity.type
_entity.pdbx_description
1 polymer ?
#
loop_
_entity_poly.entity_id
_entity_poly.type
_entity_poly.pdbx_seq_one_letter_code
_entity_poly.pdbx_strand_id
1 'polypeptide(L)'
;RNLTSVLTLEESNIYHSDNHFLEDNAEIVLALTPMKTIRKVSSGKGLHLTTTKKDTWIDVEEQKARSYLTKLIEKSDVQRAIADQLEAKLKNKGYTENAPKEVVDETKEKLSEAKDLHKKLEREVKSFKHALK
;
A
#
# COMPACT_ATOMS: atom_id res chain seq x y z
N ARG A 1 -8.84 -4.15 -1.15
CA ARG A 1 -8.01 -3.42 -2.14
C ARG A 1 -7.14 -4.47 -2.83
N ASN A 2 -7.23 -4.64 -4.14
CA ASN A 2 -6.44 -5.63 -4.88
C ASN A 2 -5.02 -5.06 -5.13
N LEU A 3 -3.99 -5.79 -4.67
CA LEU A 3 -2.57 -5.41 -4.76
C LEU A 3 -2.10 -5.19 -6.21
N THR A 4 -2.75 -5.82 -7.18
CA THR A 4 -2.44 -5.75 -8.61
C THR A 4 -2.62 -4.36 -9.23
N SER A 5 -3.64 -3.60 -8.82
CA SER A 5 -3.90 -2.26 -9.38
C SER A 5 -2.93 -1.20 -8.87
N VAL A 6 -2.32 -1.43 -7.71
CA VAL A 6 -1.56 -0.40 -6.98
C VAL A 6 -0.06 -0.45 -7.33
N LEU A 7 0.43 -1.63 -7.71
CA LEU A 7 1.85 -1.88 -7.97
C LEU A 7 2.24 -1.77 -9.46
N THR A 8 1.31 -1.47 -10.36
CA THR A 8 1.54 -1.44 -11.83
C THR A 8 2.35 -2.67 -12.26
N LEU A 9 1.87 -3.86 -11.85
CA LEU A 9 2.53 -5.15 -12.04
C LEU A 9 2.35 -5.68 -13.48
N GLU A 10 2.37 -4.78 -14.46
CA GLU A 10 2.05 -5.06 -15.86
C GLU A 10 3.02 -6.06 -16.54
N GLU A 11 4.05 -6.50 -15.82
CA GLU A 11 5.03 -7.49 -16.30
C GLU A 11 5.61 -8.38 -15.19
N SER A 12 4.92 -8.53 -14.05
CA SER A 12 5.44 -9.37 -12.95
C SER A 12 5.11 -10.86 -13.15
N ASN A 13 5.97 -11.75 -12.62
CA ASN A 13 5.70 -13.19 -12.64
C ASN A 13 5.01 -13.60 -11.33
N ILE A 14 4.18 -14.65 -11.35
CA ILE A 14 3.62 -15.27 -10.14
C ILE A 14 4.45 -16.50 -9.81
N TYR A 15 4.86 -16.62 -8.56
CA TYR A 15 5.49 -17.80 -7.99
C TYR A 15 4.54 -18.46 -6.99
N HIS A 16 4.34 -19.77 -7.06
CA HIS A 16 3.54 -20.47 -6.04
C HIS A 16 4.21 -21.77 -5.62
N SER A 17 4.02 -22.13 -4.35
CA SER A 17 4.34 -23.47 -3.83
C SER A 17 3.04 -24.25 -3.70
N ASP A 18 2.94 -25.35 -4.43
CA ASP A 18 1.87 -26.36 -4.29
C ASP A 18 0.43 -25.82 -4.36
N ASN A 19 0.18 -24.90 -5.29
CA ASN A 19 -1.15 -24.39 -5.55
C ASN A 19 -1.72 -25.00 -6.84
N HIS A 20 -2.30 -26.20 -6.72
CA HIS A 20 -2.96 -26.89 -7.83
C HIS A 20 -3.96 -25.99 -8.59
N PHE A 21 -4.63 -25.06 -7.90
CA PHE A 21 -5.53 -24.10 -8.58
C PHE A 21 -4.81 -23.19 -9.56
N LEU A 22 -3.60 -22.71 -9.23
CA LEU A 22 -2.79 -21.90 -10.13
C LEU A 22 -2.15 -22.74 -11.23
N GLU A 23 -1.89 -24.03 -10.99
CA GLU A 23 -1.41 -24.96 -12.03
C GLU A 23 -2.52 -25.27 -13.03
N ASP A 24 -3.72 -25.62 -12.54
CA ASP A 24 -4.86 -26.03 -13.37
C ASP A 24 -5.49 -24.84 -14.13
N ASN A 25 -5.35 -23.61 -13.61
CA ASN A 25 -6.00 -22.41 -14.16
C ASN A 25 -4.98 -21.35 -14.59
N ALA A 26 -3.72 -21.73 -14.82
CA ALA A 26 -2.64 -20.80 -15.14
C ALA A 26 -2.99 -19.88 -16.32
N GLU A 27 -3.54 -20.45 -17.39
CA GLU A 27 -3.91 -19.71 -18.61
C GLU A 27 -5.05 -18.72 -18.36
N ILE A 28 -6.06 -19.10 -17.58
CA ILE A 28 -7.20 -18.23 -17.25
C ILE A 28 -6.73 -17.08 -16.35
N VAL A 29 -5.87 -17.37 -15.37
CA VAL A 29 -5.32 -16.34 -14.48
C VAL A 29 -4.41 -15.38 -15.24
N LEU A 30 -3.61 -15.86 -16.20
CA LEU A 30 -2.81 -15.01 -17.09
C LEU A 30 -3.68 -14.17 -18.02
N ALA A 31 -4.83 -14.66 -18.49
CA ALA A 31 -5.75 -13.88 -19.32
C ALA A 31 -6.48 -12.77 -18.54
N LEU A 32 -6.67 -12.95 -17.23
CA LEU A 32 -7.38 -12.02 -16.35
C LEU A 32 -6.46 -11.04 -15.61
N THR A 33 -5.14 -11.19 -15.76
CA THR A 33 -4.15 -10.35 -15.09
C THR A 33 -3.13 -9.84 -16.08
N PRO A 34 -2.52 -8.66 -15.87
CA PRO A 34 -1.47 -8.17 -16.76
C PRO A 34 -0.12 -8.84 -16.45
N MET A 35 -0.11 -10.10 -16.00
CA MET A 35 1.10 -10.80 -15.54
C MET A 35 1.71 -11.64 -16.65
N LYS A 36 3.04 -11.77 -16.65
CA LYS A 36 3.77 -12.33 -17.79
C LYS A 36 3.87 -13.85 -17.75
N THR A 37 4.08 -14.44 -16.57
CA THR A 37 4.24 -15.89 -16.40
C THR A 37 3.81 -16.33 -14.99
N ILE A 38 3.28 -17.53 -14.85
CA ILE A 38 3.08 -18.23 -13.57
C ILE A 38 4.09 -19.39 -13.52
N ARG A 39 4.90 -19.47 -12.46
CA ARG A 39 5.91 -20.53 -12.27
C ARG A 39 5.79 -21.18 -10.89
N LYS A 40 5.84 -22.51 -10.85
CA LYS A 40 5.98 -23.27 -9.60
C LYS A 40 7.42 -23.15 -9.12
N VAL A 41 7.62 -22.72 -7.87
CA VAL A 41 8.94 -22.69 -7.23
C VAL A 41 8.84 -23.29 -5.83
N SER A 42 9.88 -24.03 -5.43
CA SER A 42 9.96 -24.69 -4.12
C SER A 42 10.26 -23.72 -2.98
N SER A 43 10.79 -22.53 -3.28
CA SER A 43 10.94 -21.40 -2.37
C SER A 43 10.93 -20.11 -3.18
N GLY A 44 9.84 -19.34 -3.10
CA GLY A 44 9.70 -18.08 -3.82
C GLY A 44 10.45 -16.96 -3.11
N LYS A 45 11.24 -16.17 -3.86
CA LYS A 45 11.64 -14.83 -3.43
C LYS A 45 10.64 -13.84 -4.03
N GLY A 46 9.96 -13.03 -3.21
CA GLY A 46 8.96 -12.09 -3.71
C GLY A 46 7.93 -11.65 -2.67
N LEU A 47 6.97 -10.83 -3.09
CA LEU A 47 5.93 -10.30 -2.21
C LEU A 47 4.92 -11.40 -1.86
N HIS A 48 4.78 -11.73 -0.58
CA HIS A 48 3.78 -12.71 -0.11
C HIS A 48 2.36 -12.14 -0.19
N LEU A 49 1.46 -12.89 -0.80
CA LEU A 49 0.05 -12.54 -0.88
C LEU A 49 -0.66 -12.91 0.44
N THR A 50 -0.64 -11.98 1.39
CA THR A 50 -1.23 -12.14 2.73
C THR A 50 -2.74 -12.36 2.77
N THR A 51 -3.43 -12.20 1.63
CA THR A 51 -4.89 -12.36 1.52
C THR A 51 -5.32 -13.77 1.10
N THR A 52 -4.38 -14.63 0.71
CA THR A 52 -4.67 -15.99 0.22
C THR A 52 -4.29 -17.01 1.28
N LYS A 53 -5.14 -18.02 1.52
CA LYS A 53 -4.85 -19.16 2.43
C LYS A 53 -3.69 -20.06 1.96
N LYS A 54 -3.08 -19.77 0.80
CA LYS A 54 -2.07 -20.59 0.15
C LYS A 54 -0.84 -19.74 -0.14
N ASP A 55 0.35 -20.30 0.11
CA ASP A 55 1.63 -19.65 -0.10
C ASP A 55 1.87 -19.32 -1.58
N THR A 56 1.59 -18.06 -1.91
CA THR A 56 1.72 -17.50 -3.25
C THR A 56 2.55 -16.23 -3.14
N TRP A 57 3.62 -16.15 -3.93
CA TRP A 57 4.50 -15.02 -4.05
C TRP A 57 4.34 -14.38 -5.42
N ILE A 58 4.46 -13.07 -5.51
CA ILE A 58 4.62 -12.40 -6.81
C ILE A 58 6.11 -12.05 -6.95
N ASP A 59 6.71 -12.49 -8.06
CA ASP A 59 7.99 -12.01 -8.60
C ASP A 59 7.82 -10.56 -9.04
N VAL A 60 7.72 -9.70 -8.05
CA VAL A 60 7.95 -8.28 -8.25
C VAL A 60 9.46 -8.14 -8.22
N GLU A 61 10.04 -7.72 -9.34
CA GLU A 61 11.44 -7.31 -9.42
C GLU A 61 11.77 -6.52 -8.14
N GLU A 62 12.74 -6.99 -7.35
CA GLU A 62 13.01 -6.47 -6.00
C GLU A 62 13.14 -4.94 -6.01
N GLN A 63 13.71 -4.40 -7.09
CA GLN A 63 13.80 -2.98 -7.37
C GLN A 63 12.42 -2.30 -7.44
N LYS A 64 11.45 -2.85 -8.17
CA LYS A 64 10.07 -2.31 -8.25
C LYS A 64 9.37 -2.37 -6.89
N ALA A 65 9.54 -3.46 -6.15
CA ALA A 65 8.94 -3.59 -4.82
C ALA A 65 9.55 -2.58 -3.83
N ARG A 66 10.88 -2.41 -3.85
CA ARG A 66 11.57 -1.36 -3.08
C ARG A 66 11.13 0.04 -3.51
N SER A 67 11.03 0.33 -4.80
CA SER A 67 10.54 1.62 -5.30
C SER A 67 9.10 1.90 -4.86
N TYR A 68 8.23 0.89 -4.83
CA TYR A 68 6.88 1.06 -4.29
C TYR A 68 6.89 1.33 -2.79
N LEU A 69 7.69 0.60 -2.02
CA LEU A 69 7.88 0.85 -0.59
C LEU A 69 8.36 2.29 -0.36
N THR A 70 9.33 2.77 -1.13
CA THR A 70 9.81 4.16 -1.07
C THR A 70 8.68 5.14 -1.34
N LYS A 71 7.90 4.96 -2.42
CA LYS A 71 6.74 5.82 -2.73
C LYS A 71 5.68 5.80 -1.62
N LEU A 72 5.49 4.65 -0.98
CA LEU A 72 4.51 4.51 0.10
C LEU A 72 4.98 5.21 1.38
N ILE A 73 6.28 5.13 1.69
CA ILE A 73 6.92 5.90 2.77
C ILE A 73 6.82 7.40 2.48
N GLU A 74 7.18 7.86 1.28
CA GLU A 74 7.07 9.26 0.88
C GLU A 74 5.63 9.78 1.01
N LYS A 75 4.63 9.02 0.54
CA LYS A 75 3.22 9.37 0.72
C LYS A 75 2.83 9.45 2.20
N SER A 76 3.32 8.53 3.02
CA SER A 76 3.08 8.55 4.46
C SER A 76 3.67 9.79 5.13
N ASP A 77 4.91 10.16 4.77
CA ASP A 77 5.61 11.33 5.30
C ASP A 77 4.94 12.64 4.86
N VAL A 78 4.51 12.75 3.60
CA VAL A 78 3.73 13.91 3.12
C VAL A 78 2.43 14.04 3.91
N GLN A 79 1.71 12.93 4.12
CA GLN A 79 0.46 12.95 4.88
C GLN A 79 0.68 13.34 6.35
N ARG A 80 1.79 12.91 6.95
CA ARG A 80 2.20 13.32 8.30
C ARG A 80 2.44 14.83 8.35
N ALA A 81 3.20 15.36 7.40
CA ALA A 81 3.50 16.79 7.34
C ALA A 81 2.23 17.65 7.21
N ILE A 82 1.25 17.20 6.41
CA ILE A 82 -0.06 17.87 6.31
C ILE A 82 -0.78 17.85 7.67
N ALA A 83 -0.81 16.71 8.35
CA ALA A 83 -1.43 16.61 9.68
C ALA A 83 -0.73 17.53 10.70
N ASP A 84 0.61 17.58 10.70
CA ASP A 84 1.40 18.44 11.60
C ASP A 84 1.12 19.92 11.34
N GLN A 85 1.01 20.34 10.07
CA GLN A 85 0.68 21.72 9.70
C GLN A 85 -0.73 22.11 10.15
N LEU A 86 -1.72 21.23 9.95
CA LEU A 86 -3.10 21.48 10.39
C LEU A 86 -3.19 21.52 11.92
N GLU A 87 -2.46 20.65 12.61
CA GLU A 87 -2.37 20.66 14.07
C GLU A 87 -1.70 21.93 14.60
N ALA A 88 -0.62 22.38 13.97
CA ALA A 88 0.06 23.63 14.32
C ALA A 88 -0.87 24.85 14.16
N LYS A 89 -1.67 24.89 13.08
CA LYS A 89 -2.69 25.94 12.88
C LYS A 89 -3.73 25.92 13.99
N LEU A 90 -4.26 24.75 14.35
CA LEU A 90 -5.25 24.60 15.41
C LEU A 90 -4.70 24.89 16.81
N LYS A 91 -3.39 24.69 17.05
CA LYS A 91 -2.74 25.07 18.31
C LYS A 91 -2.48 26.58 18.42
N ASN A 92 -2.50 27.30 17.31
CA ASN A 92 -2.33 28.75 17.33
C ASN A 92 -3.61 29.41 17.86
N LYS A 93 -3.52 29.99 19.07
CA LYS A 93 -4.62 30.71 19.72
C LYS A 93 -5.16 31.85 18.85
N GLY A 94 -4.26 32.60 18.20
CA GLY A 94 -4.65 33.65 17.26
C GLY A 94 -5.48 33.13 16.08
N TYR A 95 -5.22 31.92 15.60
CA TYR A 95 -6.04 31.32 14.54
C TYR A 95 -7.39 30.83 15.05
N THR A 96 -7.41 30.16 16.20
CA THR A 96 -8.65 29.61 16.79
C THR A 96 -9.59 30.67 17.34
N GLU A 97 -9.08 31.83 17.75
CA GLU A 97 -9.88 32.94 18.29
C GLU A 97 -10.34 33.93 17.21
N ASN A 98 -9.55 34.12 16.14
CA ASN A 98 -9.89 35.10 15.09
C ASN A 98 -10.55 34.48 13.85
N ALA A 99 -10.41 33.17 13.61
CA ALA A 99 -11.04 32.53 12.46
C ALA A 99 -12.54 32.22 12.75
N PRO A 100 -13.40 32.25 11.71
CA PRO A 100 -14.78 31.81 11.85
C PRO A 100 -14.86 30.36 12.36
N LYS A 101 -15.85 30.08 13.21
CA LYS A 101 -16.03 28.75 13.82
C LYS A 101 -16.14 27.63 12.78
N GLU A 102 -16.82 27.88 11.67
CA GLU A 102 -16.94 26.95 10.54
C GLU A 102 -15.56 26.56 9.96
N VAL A 103 -14.64 27.52 9.84
CA VAL A 103 -13.28 27.27 9.32
C VAL A 103 -12.44 26.46 10.31
N VAL A 104 -12.59 26.74 11.61
CA VAL A 104 -11.90 26.01 12.67
C VAL A 104 -12.38 24.56 12.73
N ASP A 105 -13.70 24.34 12.62
CA ASP A 105 -14.27 22.99 12.63
C ASP A 105 -13.92 22.22 11.35
N GLU A 106 -13.97 22.84 10.17
CA GLU A 106 -13.50 22.22 8.91
C GLU A 106 -12.01 21.82 9.01
N THR A 107 -11.18 22.65 9.65
CA THR A 107 -9.75 22.36 9.84
C THR A 107 -9.53 21.18 10.79
N LYS A 108 -10.38 21.00 11.82
CA LYS A 108 -10.36 19.82 12.69
C LYS A 108 -10.76 18.55 11.94
N GLU A 109 -11.79 18.62 11.10
CA GLU A 109 -12.20 17.49 10.25
C GLU A 109 -11.07 17.07 9.33
N LYS A 110 -10.48 18.02 8.59
CA LYS A 110 -9.31 17.78 7.73
C LYS A 110 -8.12 17.19 8.50
N LEU A 111 -7.88 17.63 9.74
CA LEU A 111 -6.84 17.06 10.59
C LEU A 111 -7.14 15.59 10.93
N SER A 112 -8.40 15.28 11.29
CA SER A 112 -8.82 13.92 11.60
C SER A 112 -8.66 13.01 10.39
N GLU A 113 -9.17 13.42 9.23
CA GLU A 113 -9.03 12.69 7.98
C GLU A 113 -7.57 12.45 7.60
N ALA A 114 -6.73 13.49 7.76
CA ALA A 114 -5.30 13.38 7.48
C ALA A 114 -4.60 12.37 8.40
N LYS A 115 -4.94 12.36 9.70
CA LYS A 115 -4.41 11.39 10.66
C LYS A 115 -4.88 9.97 10.37
N ASP A 116 -6.14 9.78 10.00
CA ASP A 116 -6.68 8.48 9.62
C ASP A 116 -6.03 7.93 8.35
N LEU A 117 -5.81 8.79 7.35
CA LEU A 117 -5.10 8.42 6.13
C LEU A 117 -3.65 8.06 6.42
N HIS A 118 -2.94 8.84 7.24
CA HIS A 118 -1.57 8.53 7.66
C HIS A 118 -1.49 7.17 8.35
N LYS A 119 -2.37 6.90 9.34
CA LYS A 119 -2.43 5.59 10.02
C LYS A 119 -2.67 4.43 9.06
N LYS A 120 -3.51 4.62 8.02
CA LYS A 120 -3.75 3.61 6.99
C LYS A 120 -2.47 3.34 6.19
N LEU A 121 -1.78 4.40 5.75
CA LEU A 121 -0.52 4.30 5.02
C LEU A 121 0.59 3.66 5.86
N GLU A 122 0.72 4.01 7.14
CA GLU A 122 1.71 3.39 8.03
C GLU A 122 1.47 1.88 8.22
N ARG A 123 0.22 1.45 8.37
CA ARG A 123 -0.12 0.03 8.41
C ARG A 123 0.26 -0.67 7.11
N GLU A 124 0.01 -0.04 5.98
CA GLU A 124 0.37 -0.56 4.67
C GLU A 124 1.90 -0.67 4.51
N VAL A 125 2.66 0.36 4.89
CA VAL A 125 4.14 0.34 4.91
C VAL A 125 4.66 -0.79 5.79
N LYS A 126 4.11 -0.93 7.01
CA LYS A 126 4.54 -1.97 7.95
C LYS A 126 4.26 -3.37 7.41
N SER A 127 3.08 -3.59 6.84
CA SER A 127 2.71 -4.87 6.22
C SER A 127 3.60 -5.18 5.02
N PHE A 128 3.86 -4.18 4.17
CA PHE A 128 4.68 -4.37 2.97
C PHE A 128 6.15 -4.61 3.32
N LYS A 129 6.69 -3.88 4.32
CA LYS A 129 8.05 -4.09 4.84
C LYS A 129 8.22 -5.48 5.47
N HIS A 130 7.18 -6.01 6.11
CA HIS A 130 7.20 -7.38 6.63
C HIS A 130 7.17 -8.42 5.50
N ALA A 131 6.38 -8.18 4.45
CA ALA A 131 6.27 -9.07 3.29
C ALA A 131 7.50 -9.06 2.36
N LEU A 132 8.43 -8.10 2.52
CA LEU A 132 9.70 -8.02 1.80
C LEU A 132 10.90 -8.61 2.56
N LYS A 133 10.72 -9.06 3.81
CA LYS A 133 11.75 -9.73 4.61
C LYS A 133 11.77 -11.22 4.29
#